data_AF-A0A534PN14-F1
#
_entry.id   AF-A0A534PN14-F1
#
_cell.length_a   1.000
_cell.length_b   1.000
_cell.length_c   1.000
_cell.angle_alpha   90.00
_cell.angle_beta   90.00
_cell.angle_gamma   90.00
#
_symmetry.space_group_name_H-M   'P 1'
#
loop_
_entity.id
_entity.type
_entity.pdbx_description
1 polymer ?
#
loop_
_entity_poly.entity_id
_entity_poly.type
_entity_poly.pdbx_seq_one_letter_code
_entity_poly.pdbx_strand_id
1 'polypeptide(L)'
;VQRMRSVVRRLAERLKTRLSRRRKVRRRGKLSVRRTLRKNLSTGGEPYQLVFRARRRERPEIVVLCDVSDSVRNVSRLMLQFVYTLQELYARVRSFVFVSDLGEVTHLFKNTDVGAAVDLATAGKVINLSANSNYGRALQLFHSTYLGSVTRRTTVIVIGDGRTNYNPPHAWALAEVKLKCRRLVWLCPEEKHSWGFGDSEMPLYARHCHRVETVRSLDDLAKVAAELMP
;
A
#
# COMPACT_ATOMS: atom_id res chain seq x y z
N VAL A 1 -12.60 -10.35 -15.38
CA VAL A 1 -12.48 -10.49 -13.90
C VAL A 1 -11.57 -11.66 -13.46
N GLN A 2 -11.78 -12.90 -13.94
CA GLN A 2 -10.98 -14.07 -13.54
C GLN A 2 -9.46 -13.97 -13.82
N ARG A 3 -9.06 -13.36 -14.96
CA ARG A 3 -7.66 -13.15 -15.33
C ARG A 3 -6.91 -12.23 -14.35
N MET A 4 -7.58 -11.25 -13.75
CA MET A 4 -6.98 -10.40 -12.72
C MET A 4 -6.78 -11.16 -11.41
N ARG A 5 -7.83 -11.86 -10.93
CA ARG A 5 -7.72 -12.68 -9.71
C ARG A 5 -6.55 -13.67 -9.85
N SER A 6 -6.36 -14.32 -11.01
CA SER A 6 -5.28 -15.28 -11.20
C SER A 6 -3.88 -14.64 -11.21
N VAL A 7 -3.69 -13.50 -11.89
CA VAL A 7 -2.40 -12.78 -11.94
C VAL A 7 -2.03 -12.24 -10.55
N VAL A 8 -2.97 -11.58 -9.87
CA VAL A 8 -2.73 -10.99 -8.55
C VAL A 8 -2.59 -12.09 -7.48
N ARG A 9 -3.35 -13.19 -7.56
CA ARG A 9 -3.18 -14.36 -6.69
C ARG A 9 -1.82 -15.03 -6.87
N ARG A 10 -1.34 -15.20 -8.12
CA ARG A 10 0.00 -15.74 -8.38
C ARG A 10 1.11 -14.83 -7.83
N LEU A 11 0.95 -13.52 -7.94
CA LEU A 11 1.85 -12.55 -7.33
C LEU A 11 1.85 -12.68 -5.80
N ALA A 12 0.67 -12.84 -5.22
CA ALA A 12 0.50 -13.00 -3.80
C ALA A 12 1.07 -14.29 -3.23
N GLU A 13 0.89 -15.40 -3.93
CA GLU A 13 1.46 -16.69 -3.57
C GLU A 13 2.98 -16.62 -3.59
N ARG A 14 3.57 -15.95 -4.59
CA ARG A 14 5.02 -15.64 -4.64
C ARG A 14 5.47 -14.78 -3.45
N LEU A 15 4.66 -13.81 -3.04
CA LEU A 15 4.92 -12.92 -1.90
C LEU A 15 4.82 -13.60 -0.54
N LYS A 16 3.76 -14.39 -0.32
CA LYS A 16 3.57 -15.24 0.87
C LYS A 16 4.76 -16.20 1.04
N THR A 17 5.21 -16.78 -0.06
CA THR A 17 6.37 -17.69 -0.09
C THR A 17 7.67 -16.96 0.26
N ARG A 18 7.92 -15.76 -0.29
CA ARG A 18 9.12 -14.94 0.04
C ARG A 18 9.14 -14.46 1.48
N LEU A 19 7.99 -14.07 2.04
CA LEU A 19 7.87 -13.63 3.44
C LEU A 19 8.10 -14.78 4.44
N SER A 20 7.63 -15.98 4.11
CA SER A 20 7.85 -17.19 4.91
C SER A 20 9.33 -17.61 4.94
N ARG A 21 10.05 -17.42 3.82
CA ARG A 21 11.35 -18.05 3.55
C ARG A 21 12.59 -17.35 4.15
N ARG A 22 12.46 -16.23 4.87
CA ARG A 22 13.60 -15.47 5.43
C ARG A 22 13.61 -15.37 6.97
N ARG A 23 13.69 -16.50 7.66
CA ARG A 23 14.35 -16.56 8.97
C ARG A 23 15.87 -16.64 8.75
N LYS A 24 16.48 -15.54 8.28
CA LYS A 24 17.95 -15.52 8.14
C LYS A 24 18.57 -15.52 9.54
N VAL A 25 19.37 -16.55 9.85
CA VAL A 25 20.26 -16.54 11.01
C VAL A 25 21.17 -15.32 10.83
N ARG A 26 21.12 -14.37 11.77
CA ARG A 26 22.01 -13.22 11.72
C ARG A 26 23.37 -13.63 12.28
N ARG A 27 24.44 -13.16 11.63
CA ARG A 27 25.82 -13.29 12.11
C ARG A 27 26.23 -12.17 13.09
N ARG A 28 25.35 -11.20 13.35
CA ARG A 28 25.55 -10.04 14.27
C ARG A 28 24.22 -9.58 14.88
N GLY A 29 24.24 -9.03 16.10
CA GLY A 29 23.07 -8.49 16.81
C GLY A 29 23.08 -8.84 18.30
N LYS A 30 21.91 -8.80 18.96
CA LYS A 30 21.80 -9.19 20.38
C LYS A 30 22.03 -10.70 20.54
N LEU A 31 23.08 -11.08 21.26
CA LEU A 31 23.42 -12.49 21.50
C LEU A 31 22.31 -13.19 22.29
N SER A 32 21.97 -14.41 21.88
CA SER A 32 21.06 -15.27 22.63
C SER A 32 21.87 -16.26 23.45
N VAL A 33 22.28 -15.88 24.67
CA VAL A 33 23.13 -16.70 25.57
C VAL A 33 22.58 -18.13 25.72
N ARG A 34 21.30 -18.28 26.09
CA ARG A 34 20.64 -19.59 26.25
C ARG A 34 20.67 -20.47 25.00
N ARG A 35 20.51 -19.88 23.80
CA ARG A 35 20.55 -20.64 22.54
C ARG A 35 21.97 -20.95 22.09
N THR A 36 22.92 -20.06 22.41
CA THR A 36 24.34 -20.25 22.15
C THR A 36 24.87 -21.40 22.99
N LEU A 37 24.65 -21.38 24.30
CA LEU A 37 25.05 -22.48 25.20
C LEU A 37 24.39 -23.81 24.81
N ARG A 38 23.07 -23.80 24.51
CA ARG A 38 22.38 -25.03 24.09
C ARG A 38 22.92 -25.62 22.78
N LYS A 39 23.39 -24.77 21.87
CA LYS A 39 23.93 -25.21 20.58
C LYS A 39 25.38 -25.71 20.68
N ASN A 40 26.09 -25.29 21.73
CA ASN A 40 27.47 -25.70 22.01
C ASN A 40 27.55 -26.71 23.16
N LEU A 41 26.42 -27.34 23.54
CA LEU A 41 26.40 -28.41 24.56
C LEU A 41 27.29 -29.58 24.17
N SER A 42 27.36 -29.92 22.88
CA SER A 42 28.22 -30.99 22.37
C SER A 42 29.72 -30.64 22.40
N THR A 43 30.09 -29.37 22.61
CA THR A 43 31.47 -28.88 22.69
C THR A 43 31.82 -28.43 24.10
N GLY A 44 31.26 -29.07 25.13
CA GLY A 44 31.52 -28.74 26.54
C GLY A 44 30.95 -27.41 27.01
N GLY A 45 30.07 -26.77 26.22
CA GLY A 45 29.50 -25.46 26.53
C GLY A 45 30.34 -24.27 26.06
N GLU A 46 31.52 -24.51 25.48
CA GLU A 46 32.37 -23.44 24.93
C GLU A 46 31.72 -22.78 23.71
N PRO A 47 31.60 -21.44 23.65
CA PRO A 47 30.73 -20.73 22.71
C PRO A 47 31.31 -20.56 21.30
N TYR A 48 31.75 -21.64 20.64
CA TYR A 48 32.25 -21.62 19.26
C TYR A 48 31.19 -21.17 18.24
N GLN A 49 29.93 -21.59 18.44
CA GLN A 49 28.81 -21.21 17.57
C GLN A 49 27.90 -20.18 18.24
N LEU A 50 28.21 -18.90 18.03
CA LEU A 50 27.39 -17.79 18.52
C LEU A 50 26.01 -17.75 17.82
N VAL A 51 24.94 -17.74 18.62
CA VAL A 51 23.56 -17.62 18.12
C VAL A 51 23.01 -16.25 18.46
N PHE A 52 22.87 -15.40 17.45
CA PHE A 52 22.26 -14.08 17.59
C PHE A 52 20.73 -14.15 17.47
N ARG A 53 20.01 -13.34 18.28
CA ARG A 53 18.57 -13.20 18.14
C ARG A 53 18.26 -12.56 16.79
N ALA A 54 17.56 -13.30 15.93
CA ALA A 54 16.95 -12.72 14.75
C ALA A 54 15.75 -11.86 15.18
N ARG A 55 15.72 -10.59 14.80
CA ARG A 55 14.52 -9.75 14.94
C ARG A 55 13.39 -10.45 14.19
N ARG A 56 12.27 -10.73 14.88
CA ARG A 56 11.07 -11.31 14.25
C ARG A 56 10.66 -10.32 13.15
N ARG A 57 10.61 -10.77 11.89
CA ARG A 57 10.08 -9.93 10.81
C ARG A 57 8.62 -9.67 11.15
N GLU A 58 8.32 -8.42 11.45
CA GLU A 58 6.97 -7.97 11.76
C GLU A 58 6.13 -8.08 10.47
N ARG A 59 4.87 -8.47 10.61
CA ARG A 59 3.98 -8.65 9.45
C ARG A 59 3.81 -7.29 8.76
N PRO A 60 3.96 -7.20 7.43
CA PRO A 60 3.75 -5.95 6.72
C PRO A 60 2.30 -5.49 6.88
N GLU A 61 2.12 -4.18 7.03
CA GLU A 61 0.82 -3.51 7.06
C GLU A 61 0.69 -2.70 5.77
N ILE A 62 -0.50 -2.68 5.18
CA ILE A 62 -0.76 -1.94 3.94
C ILE A 62 -1.90 -0.96 4.18
N VAL A 63 -1.68 0.28 3.77
CA VAL A 63 -2.71 1.31 3.68
C VAL A 63 -2.86 1.67 2.21
N VAL A 64 -4.09 1.63 1.69
CA VAL A 64 -4.37 2.09 0.33
C VAL A 64 -5.29 3.30 0.37
N LEU A 65 -4.94 4.35 -0.37
CA LEU A 65 -5.79 5.51 -0.66
C LEU A 65 -6.13 5.43 -2.16
N CYS A 66 -7.40 5.25 -2.52
CA CYS A 66 -7.83 5.14 -3.92
C CYS A 66 -8.78 6.26 -4.31
N ASP A 67 -8.43 7.02 -5.34
CA ASP A 67 -9.35 7.94 -6.01
C ASP A 67 -10.40 7.14 -6.80
N VAL A 68 -11.69 7.48 -6.63
CA VAL A 68 -12.81 6.91 -7.39
C VAL A 68 -13.63 7.96 -8.13
N SER A 69 -13.02 9.12 -8.41
CA SER A 69 -13.61 10.16 -9.25
C SER A 69 -13.84 9.72 -10.69
N ASP A 70 -14.59 10.54 -11.43
CA ASP A 70 -14.93 10.29 -12.82
C ASP A 70 -13.73 10.27 -13.77
N SER A 71 -12.69 11.06 -13.51
CA SER A 71 -11.48 11.12 -14.36
C SER A 71 -10.73 9.79 -14.39
N VAL A 72 -10.81 9.01 -13.31
CA VAL A 72 -10.15 7.72 -13.19
C VAL A 72 -11.09 6.53 -13.34
N ARG A 73 -12.40 6.72 -13.58
CA ARG A 73 -13.46 5.70 -13.56
C ARG A 73 -13.10 4.38 -14.25
N ASN A 74 -12.49 4.42 -15.44
CA ASN A 74 -12.09 3.23 -16.20
C ASN A 74 -10.98 2.43 -15.49
N VAL A 75 -10.07 3.12 -14.81
CA VAL A 75 -8.96 2.52 -14.06
C VAL A 75 -9.36 2.22 -12.61
N SER A 76 -10.32 2.96 -12.04
CA SER A 76 -10.81 2.78 -10.66
C SER A 76 -11.32 1.36 -10.43
N ARG A 77 -12.07 0.77 -11.37
CA ARG A 77 -12.52 -0.63 -11.25
C ARG A 77 -11.35 -1.61 -11.14
N LEU A 78 -10.33 -1.44 -11.98
CA LEU A 78 -9.10 -2.24 -11.95
C LEU A 78 -8.37 -2.09 -10.61
N MET A 79 -8.24 -0.86 -10.14
CA MET A 79 -7.52 -0.52 -8.92
C MET A 79 -8.22 -1.04 -7.67
N LEU A 80 -9.54 -0.91 -7.58
CA LEU A 80 -10.32 -1.46 -6.48
C LEU A 80 -10.25 -2.99 -6.44
N GLN A 81 -10.25 -3.65 -7.59
CA GLN A 81 -10.05 -5.11 -7.67
C GLN A 81 -8.65 -5.52 -7.16
N PHE A 82 -7.62 -4.72 -7.43
CA PHE A 82 -6.30 -4.92 -6.84
C PHE A 82 -6.30 -4.71 -5.33
N VAL A 83 -6.92 -3.63 -4.83
CA VAL A 83 -7.04 -3.37 -3.39
C VAL A 83 -7.75 -4.50 -2.66
N TYR A 84 -8.88 -4.98 -3.18
CA TYR A 84 -9.58 -6.13 -2.63
C TYR A 84 -8.67 -7.35 -2.59
N THR A 85 -7.97 -7.64 -3.69
CA THR A 85 -7.10 -8.81 -3.73
C THR A 85 -5.97 -8.67 -2.71
N LEU A 86 -5.40 -7.49 -2.52
CA LEU A 86 -4.43 -7.24 -1.44
C LEU A 86 -4.99 -7.56 -0.05
N GLN A 87 -6.26 -7.25 0.22
CA GLN A 87 -6.89 -7.58 1.49
C GLN A 87 -6.99 -9.09 1.74
N GLU A 88 -7.27 -9.91 0.72
CA GLU A 88 -7.31 -11.37 0.87
C GLU A 88 -5.95 -11.97 1.25
N LEU A 89 -4.85 -11.30 0.86
CA LEU A 89 -3.51 -11.87 0.90
C LEU A 89 -2.72 -11.45 2.15
N TYR A 90 -3.03 -10.29 2.69
CA TYR A 90 -2.30 -9.69 3.80
C TYR A 90 -3.20 -9.62 5.03
N ALA A 91 -2.69 -10.14 6.15
CA ALA A 91 -3.44 -10.22 7.39
C ALA A 91 -3.85 -8.86 8.00
N ARG A 92 -3.25 -7.74 7.56
CA ARG A 92 -3.55 -6.37 8.01
C ARG A 92 -3.46 -5.38 6.86
N VAL A 93 -4.54 -5.26 6.10
CA VAL A 93 -4.74 -4.20 5.10
C VAL A 93 -5.85 -3.28 5.58
N ARG A 94 -5.61 -1.97 5.50
CA ARG A 94 -6.64 -0.93 5.63
C ARG A 94 -6.78 -0.25 4.28
N SER A 95 -8.01 -0.09 3.82
CA SER A 95 -8.31 0.48 2.51
C SER A 95 -9.25 1.66 2.67
N PHE A 96 -8.83 2.78 2.11
CA PHE A 96 -9.59 4.03 2.07
C PHE A 96 -9.84 4.37 0.61
N VAL A 97 -11.06 4.82 0.35
CA VAL A 97 -11.49 5.33 -0.94
C VAL A 97 -11.84 6.80 -0.76
N PHE A 98 -11.51 7.64 -1.74
CA PHE A 98 -11.81 9.07 -1.69
C PHE A 98 -12.21 9.61 -3.05
N VAL A 99 -12.98 10.71 -3.04
CA VAL A 99 -13.28 11.55 -4.22
C VAL A 99 -13.06 13.00 -3.78
N SER A 100 -14.00 13.55 -3.00
CA SER A 100 -13.90 14.85 -2.33
C SER A 100 -13.80 14.71 -0.80
N ASP A 101 -14.31 13.61 -0.25
CA ASP A 101 -14.17 13.19 1.15
C ASP A 101 -13.53 11.80 1.22
N LEU A 102 -13.05 11.41 2.40
CA LEU A 102 -12.36 10.14 2.65
C LEU A 102 -13.31 9.16 3.35
N GLY A 103 -13.57 8.01 2.72
CA GLY A 103 -14.31 6.90 3.30
C GLY A 103 -13.42 5.70 3.59
N GLU A 104 -13.41 5.20 4.83
CA GLU A 104 -12.77 3.91 5.12
C GLU A 104 -13.68 2.76 4.66
N VAL A 105 -13.23 2.02 3.66
CA VAL A 105 -13.99 0.91 3.04
C VAL A 105 -13.43 -0.46 3.41
N THR A 106 -12.50 -0.51 4.38
CA THR A 106 -11.89 -1.74 4.89
C THR A 106 -12.93 -2.82 5.25
N HIS A 107 -14.10 -2.43 5.77
CA HIS A 107 -15.15 -3.37 6.17
C HIS A 107 -16.02 -3.85 4.99
N LEU A 108 -16.25 -3.01 3.99
CA LEU A 108 -17.07 -3.36 2.81
C LEU A 108 -16.39 -4.46 1.98
N PHE A 109 -15.07 -4.36 1.81
CA PHE A 109 -14.31 -5.36 1.05
C PHE A 109 -14.12 -6.69 1.80
N LYS A 110 -14.38 -6.77 3.11
CA LYS A 110 -14.31 -8.04 3.85
C LYS A 110 -15.57 -8.89 3.72
N ASN A 111 -16.72 -8.27 3.49
CA ASN A 111 -18.03 -8.91 3.66
C ASN A 111 -18.82 -9.05 2.35
N THR A 112 -18.25 -8.66 1.20
CA THR A 112 -19.00 -8.55 -0.06
C THR A 112 -18.14 -9.05 -1.23
N ASP A 113 -18.77 -9.72 -2.21
CA ASP A 113 -18.05 -10.13 -3.43
C ASP A 113 -17.46 -8.91 -4.16
N VAL A 114 -16.34 -9.14 -4.85
CA VAL A 114 -15.55 -8.11 -5.53
C VAL A 114 -16.37 -7.24 -6.45
N GLY A 115 -17.27 -7.83 -7.26
CA GLY A 115 -18.10 -7.05 -8.18
C GLY A 115 -18.98 -6.08 -7.41
N ALA A 116 -19.73 -6.61 -6.45
CA ALA A 116 -20.65 -5.84 -5.63
C ALA A 116 -19.94 -4.82 -4.71
N ALA A 117 -18.77 -5.13 -4.14
CA ALA A 117 -18.03 -4.20 -3.29
C ALA A 117 -17.47 -3.02 -4.10
N VAL A 118 -16.98 -3.31 -5.32
CA VAL A 118 -16.54 -2.26 -6.25
C VAL A 118 -17.74 -1.41 -6.66
N ASP A 119 -18.83 -2.06 -7.06
CA ASP A 119 -20.04 -1.35 -7.51
C ASP A 119 -20.59 -0.48 -6.36
N LEU A 120 -20.67 -0.98 -5.13
CA LEU A 120 -21.06 -0.20 -3.94
C LEU A 120 -20.13 0.97 -3.63
N ALA A 121 -18.81 0.78 -3.79
CA ALA A 121 -17.83 1.86 -3.61
C ALA A 121 -17.96 2.94 -4.69
N THR A 122 -18.37 2.57 -5.91
CA THR A 122 -18.60 3.50 -7.04
C THR A 122 -20.05 3.98 -7.19
N ALA A 123 -21.02 3.42 -6.48
CA ALA A 123 -22.45 3.71 -6.64
C ALA A 123 -22.92 4.93 -5.83
N GLY A 124 -22.02 5.76 -5.32
CA GLY A 124 -22.36 7.00 -4.62
C GLY A 124 -22.82 6.82 -3.16
N LYS A 125 -22.93 5.58 -2.67
CA LYS A 125 -23.46 5.29 -1.32
C LYS A 125 -22.49 5.59 -0.19
N VAL A 126 -21.18 5.59 -0.46
CA VAL A 126 -20.13 5.85 0.55
C VAL A 126 -19.60 7.29 0.45
N ILE A 127 -19.55 7.85 -0.76
CA ILE A 127 -19.03 9.19 -1.07
C ILE A 127 -19.82 9.73 -2.26
N ASN A 128 -20.07 11.03 -2.32
CA ASN A 128 -20.75 11.65 -3.45
C ASN A 128 -19.79 11.69 -4.68
N LEU A 129 -19.98 10.80 -5.66
CA LEU A 129 -19.11 10.69 -6.84
C LEU A 129 -19.26 11.84 -7.84
N SER A 130 -20.30 12.66 -7.73
CA SER A 130 -20.53 13.80 -8.63
C SER A 130 -19.67 15.02 -8.30
N ALA A 131 -18.88 14.96 -7.21
CA ALA A 131 -18.01 16.04 -6.79
C ALA A 131 -16.59 15.84 -7.33
N ASN A 132 -15.97 16.94 -7.73
CA ASN A 132 -14.60 16.96 -8.26
C ASN A 132 -13.58 16.41 -7.25
N SER A 133 -12.53 15.72 -7.74
CA SER A 133 -11.42 15.22 -6.92
C SER A 133 -10.79 16.35 -6.10
N ASN A 134 -10.69 16.18 -4.79
CA ASN A 134 -9.97 17.10 -3.91
C ASN A 134 -8.92 16.32 -3.10
N TYR A 135 -7.77 16.08 -3.74
CA TYR A 135 -6.64 15.38 -3.12
C TYR A 135 -6.17 16.09 -1.85
N GLY A 136 -6.11 17.43 -1.85
CA GLY A 136 -5.64 18.17 -0.69
C GLY A 136 -6.48 17.93 0.56
N ARG A 137 -7.81 17.94 0.41
CA ARG A 137 -8.74 17.62 1.50
C ARG A 137 -8.63 16.15 1.93
N ALA A 138 -8.59 15.22 0.98
CA ALA A 138 -8.46 13.79 1.29
C ALA A 138 -7.15 13.47 2.04
N LEU A 139 -6.02 14.06 1.63
CA LEU A 139 -4.73 13.89 2.26
C LEU A 139 -4.68 14.54 3.66
N GLN A 140 -5.25 15.73 3.81
CA GLN A 140 -5.36 16.41 5.11
C GLN A 140 -6.21 15.60 6.09
N LEU A 141 -7.36 15.08 5.65
CA LEU A 141 -8.25 14.26 6.47
C LEU A 141 -7.58 12.92 6.84
N PHE A 142 -6.86 12.30 5.90
CA PHE A 142 -6.08 11.11 6.21
C PHE A 142 -5.01 11.40 7.26
N HIS A 143 -4.31 12.53 7.12
CA HIS A 143 -3.30 12.96 8.08
C HIS A 143 -3.90 13.20 9.47
N SER A 144 -4.98 13.97 9.58
CA SER A 144 -5.57 14.31 10.89
C SER A 144 -6.15 13.09 11.61
N THR A 145 -6.76 12.17 10.85
CA THR A 145 -7.57 11.09 11.44
C THR A 145 -6.82 9.77 11.54
N TYR A 146 -5.93 9.46 10.60
CA TYR A 146 -5.37 8.11 10.44
C TYR A 146 -3.84 8.04 10.49
N LEU A 147 -3.12 9.16 10.56
CA LEU A 147 -1.65 9.15 10.62
C LEU A 147 -1.11 8.34 11.80
N GLY A 148 -1.82 8.30 12.93
CA GLY A 148 -1.44 7.48 14.10
C GLY A 148 -1.37 5.97 13.81
N SER A 149 -2.04 5.51 12.75
CA SER A 149 -1.97 4.11 12.30
C SER A 149 -0.84 3.81 11.31
N VAL A 150 -0.14 4.84 10.84
CA VAL A 150 0.99 4.69 9.92
C VAL A 150 2.27 4.52 10.73
N THR A 151 2.93 3.38 10.55
CA THR A 151 4.18 3.04 11.24
C THR A 151 5.27 2.66 10.24
N ARG A 152 6.50 2.43 10.72
CA ARG A 152 7.63 1.94 9.90
C ARG A 152 7.42 0.52 9.35
N ARG A 153 6.28 -0.12 9.63
CA ARG A 153 5.83 -1.39 9.05
C ARG A 153 4.86 -1.20 7.89
N THR A 154 4.26 -0.01 7.80
CA THR A 154 3.17 0.31 6.89
C THR A 154 3.71 0.73 5.53
N THR A 155 3.27 0.06 4.47
CA THR A 155 3.41 0.56 3.10
C THR A 155 2.13 1.30 2.75
N VAL A 156 2.24 2.58 2.40
CA VAL A 156 1.13 3.39 1.93
C VAL A 156 1.15 3.39 0.40
N ILE A 157 0.01 3.08 -0.22
CA ILE A 157 -0.18 3.10 -1.66
C ILE A 157 -1.26 4.13 -1.95
N VAL A 158 -0.93 5.15 -2.74
CA VAL A 158 -1.90 6.10 -3.30
C VAL A 158 -2.17 5.70 -4.73
N ILE A 159 -3.44 5.70 -5.12
CA ILE A 159 -3.88 5.36 -6.46
C ILE A 159 -4.74 6.51 -6.97
N GLY A 160 -4.34 7.12 -8.08
CA GLY A 160 -5.06 8.25 -8.64
C GLY A 160 -4.20 9.13 -9.56
N ASP A 161 -4.86 10.01 -10.33
CA ASP A 161 -4.26 10.90 -11.33
C ASP A 161 -3.57 12.14 -10.74
N GLY A 162 -3.84 12.48 -9.48
CA GLY A 162 -3.29 13.65 -8.82
C GLY A 162 -3.86 14.99 -9.32
N ARG A 163 -5.05 14.97 -9.93
CA ARG A 163 -5.76 16.18 -10.35
C ARG A 163 -6.52 16.80 -9.19
N THR A 164 -6.24 18.07 -8.89
CA THR A 164 -6.76 18.75 -7.70
C THR A 164 -8.01 19.58 -7.96
N ASN A 165 -8.43 19.74 -9.22
CA ASN A 165 -9.48 20.66 -9.63
C ASN A 165 -9.24 22.08 -9.09
N TYR A 166 -7.98 22.54 -9.16
CA TYR A 166 -7.50 23.84 -8.68
C TYR A 166 -7.62 24.07 -7.16
N ASN A 167 -7.91 23.02 -6.37
CA ASN A 167 -7.88 23.11 -4.93
C ASN A 167 -6.44 23.07 -4.39
N PRO A 168 -6.17 23.62 -3.19
CA PRO A 168 -4.86 23.52 -2.58
C PRO A 168 -4.38 22.05 -2.48
N PRO A 169 -3.17 21.72 -2.95
CA PRO A 169 -2.74 20.32 -3.06
C PRO A 169 -2.46 19.65 -1.71
N HIS A 170 -2.16 20.41 -0.65
CA HIS A 170 -1.76 19.93 0.68
C HIS A 170 -0.71 18.81 0.66
N ALA A 171 0.28 18.90 -0.24
CA ALA A 171 1.33 17.90 -0.40
C ALA A 171 2.18 17.67 0.89
N TRP A 172 2.17 18.63 1.82
CA TRP A 172 2.78 18.51 3.15
C TRP A 172 2.27 17.27 3.92
N ALA A 173 1.01 16.87 3.75
CA ALA A 173 0.44 15.71 4.41
C ALA A 173 1.15 14.41 3.96
N LEU A 174 1.53 14.31 2.67
CA LEU A 174 2.33 13.19 2.18
C LEU A 174 3.75 13.22 2.73
N ALA A 175 4.33 14.41 2.97
CA ALA A 175 5.64 14.53 3.58
C ALA A 175 5.66 13.89 4.98
N GLU A 176 4.66 14.19 5.80
CA GLU A 176 4.48 13.60 7.13
C GLU A 176 4.27 12.08 7.08
N VAL A 177 3.44 11.61 6.13
CA VAL A 177 3.25 10.18 5.90
C VAL A 177 4.56 9.50 5.49
N LYS A 178 5.35 10.12 4.60
CA LYS A 178 6.66 9.61 4.14
C LYS A 178 7.61 9.38 5.32
N LEU A 179 7.63 10.27 6.31
CA LEU A 179 8.50 10.19 7.49
C LEU A 179 8.14 9.01 8.42
N LYS A 180 6.86 8.63 8.48
CA LYS A 180 6.37 7.58 9.40
C LYS A 180 6.28 6.21 8.74
N CYS A 181 5.92 6.15 7.46
CA CYS A 181 5.72 4.89 6.76
C CYS A 181 7.03 4.16 6.45
N ARG A 182 6.92 2.88 6.07
CA ARG A 182 8.03 2.12 5.49
C ARG A 182 8.35 2.55 4.07
N ARG A 183 7.29 2.73 3.27
CA ARG A 183 7.29 3.10 1.85
C ARG A 183 5.97 3.81 1.55
N LEU A 184 6.06 4.84 0.73
CA LEU A 184 4.93 5.58 0.17
C LEU A 184 5.07 5.50 -1.34
N VAL A 185 4.08 4.89 -1.99
CA VAL A 185 4.08 4.63 -3.43
C VAL A 185 2.84 5.24 -4.04
N TRP A 186 2.99 5.86 -5.20
CA TRP A 186 1.87 6.39 -5.96
C TRP A 186 1.72 5.66 -7.30
N LEU A 187 0.51 5.19 -7.58
CA LEU A 187 0.13 4.55 -8.84
C LEU A 187 -0.74 5.52 -9.62
N CYS A 188 -0.18 6.12 -10.66
CA CYS A 188 -0.84 7.14 -11.46
C CYS A 188 -1.31 6.54 -12.79
N PRO A 189 -2.60 6.66 -13.16
CA PRO A 189 -3.07 6.20 -14.46
C PRO A 189 -2.62 7.10 -15.62
N GLU A 190 -2.29 8.37 -15.34
CA GLU A 190 -1.82 9.30 -16.36
C GLU A 190 -0.33 9.15 -16.66
N GLU A 191 0.03 9.45 -17.90
CA GLU A 191 1.41 9.49 -18.36
C GLU A 191 2.18 10.65 -17.74
N LYS A 192 3.50 10.45 -17.57
CA LYS A 192 4.38 11.47 -16.97
C LYS A 192 4.39 12.79 -17.71
N HIS A 193 4.17 12.78 -19.03
CA HIS A 193 4.13 14.01 -19.84
C HIS A 193 2.90 14.88 -19.52
N SER A 194 1.84 14.31 -18.93
CA SER A 194 0.64 15.05 -18.53
C SER A 194 0.74 15.64 -17.12
N TRP A 195 1.76 15.25 -16.35
CA TRP A 195 1.93 15.71 -14.98
C TRP A 195 2.35 17.18 -14.96
N GLY A 196 1.63 18.00 -14.20
CA GLY A 196 1.84 19.46 -14.17
C GLY A 196 1.10 20.21 -15.28
N PHE A 197 0.31 19.52 -16.12
CA PHE A 197 -0.56 20.17 -17.10
C PHE A 197 -1.99 20.32 -16.56
N GLY A 198 -2.55 21.52 -16.71
CA GLY A 198 -3.86 21.87 -16.14
C GLY A 198 -3.82 21.90 -14.61
N ASP A 199 -4.72 21.15 -13.98
CA ASP A 199 -4.88 21.04 -12.53
C ASP A 199 -4.12 19.85 -11.89
N SER A 200 -3.21 19.23 -12.64
CA SER A 200 -2.41 18.09 -12.18
C SER A 200 -1.27 18.55 -11.26
N GLU A 201 -1.33 18.18 -9.98
CA GLU A 201 -0.32 18.51 -8.97
C GLU A 201 0.64 17.35 -8.70
N MET A 202 0.67 16.36 -9.60
CA MET A 202 1.56 15.21 -9.54
C MET A 202 3.04 15.57 -9.30
N PRO A 203 3.62 16.64 -9.90
CA PRO A 203 5.00 17.03 -9.61
C PRO A 203 5.26 17.37 -8.13
N LEU A 204 4.28 17.94 -7.41
CA LEU A 204 4.38 18.19 -5.98
C LEU A 204 4.27 16.90 -5.18
N TYR A 205 3.28 16.06 -5.50
CA TYR A 205 3.06 14.78 -4.81
C TYR A 205 4.22 13.81 -4.97
N ALA A 206 4.81 13.75 -6.17
CA ALA A 206 5.90 12.84 -6.48
C ALA A 206 7.14 13.06 -5.61
N ARG A 207 7.45 14.31 -5.24
CA ARG A 207 8.59 14.66 -4.36
C ARG A 207 8.47 14.01 -2.98
N HIS A 208 7.25 13.83 -2.50
CA HIS A 208 6.97 13.22 -1.21
C HIS A 208 6.79 11.70 -1.30
N CYS A 209 6.77 11.12 -2.50
CA CYS A 209 6.72 9.68 -2.67
C CYS A 209 8.13 9.06 -2.60
N HIS A 210 8.20 7.77 -2.25
CA HIS A 210 9.42 6.97 -2.44
C HIS A 210 9.51 6.46 -3.88
N ARG A 211 8.36 6.25 -4.51
CA ARG A 211 8.24 5.78 -5.88
C ARG A 211 6.91 6.24 -6.47
N VAL A 212 6.91 6.59 -7.75
CA VAL A 212 5.70 6.88 -8.52
C VAL A 212 5.75 6.05 -9.79
N GLU A 213 4.71 5.30 -10.07
CA GLU A 213 4.60 4.40 -11.21
C GLU A 213 3.36 4.72 -12.03
N THR A 214 3.52 4.71 -13.35
CA THR A 214 2.41 4.87 -14.29
C THR A 214 1.74 3.51 -14.50
N VAL A 215 0.45 3.40 -14.21
CA VAL A 215 -0.29 2.13 -14.29
C VAL A 215 -1.57 2.31 -15.10
N ARG A 216 -1.55 1.83 -16.34
CA ARG A 216 -2.69 1.92 -17.27
C ARG A 216 -3.33 0.57 -17.55
N SER A 217 -2.63 -0.50 -17.26
CA SER A 217 -3.09 -1.86 -17.52
C SER A 217 -2.92 -2.77 -16.30
N LEU A 218 -3.60 -3.91 -16.38
CA LEU A 218 -3.42 -5.04 -15.46
C LEU A 218 -1.97 -5.49 -15.37
N ASP A 219 -1.27 -5.51 -16.50
CA ASP A 219 0.10 -6.01 -16.58
C ASP A 219 1.09 -5.04 -15.92
N ASP A 220 0.86 -3.74 -16.05
CA ASP A 220 1.63 -2.71 -15.33
C ASP A 220 1.44 -2.85 -13.82
N LEU A 221 0.19 -3.02 -13.38
CA LEU A 221 -0.14 -3.19 -11.98
C LEU A 221 0.50 -4.47 -11.41
N ALA A 222 0.51 -5.54 -12.19
CA ALA A 222 1.13 -6.81 -11.85
C ALA A 222 2.66 -6.70 -11.67
N LYS A 223 3.34 -5.99 -12.59
CA LYS A 223 4.78 -5.71 -12.50
C LYS A 223 5.10 -4.89 -11.26
N VAL A 224 4.37 -3.81 -11.04
CA VAL A 224 4.57 -2.92 -9.91
C VAL A 224 4.32 -3.64 -8.58
N ALA A 225 3.26 -4.45 -8.48
CA ALA A 225 3.00 -5.27 -7.31
C ALA A 225 4.12 -6.27 -7.00
N ALA A 226 4.77 -6.85 -8.01
CA ALA A 226 5.91 -7.76 -7.83
C ALA A 226 7.15 -7.07 -7.24
N GLU A 227 7.32 -5.77 -7.51
CA GLU A 227 8.50 -4.99 -7.12
C GLU A 227 8.31 -4.24 -5.81
N LEU A 228 7.11 -3.70 -5.56
CA LEU A 228 6.80 -2.94 -4.35
C LEU A 228 6.73 -3.81 -3.11
N MET A 229 6.35 -5.07 -3.29
CA MET A 229 6.10 -6.02 -2.22
C MET A 229 7.34 -6.91 -2.01
N PRO A 230 8.00 -6.84 -0.84
CA PRO A 230 9.26 -7.54 -0.57
C PRO A 230 9.12 -9.04 -0.28
#